data_AF-A0A7Y5AET8-F1
#
_entry.id   AF-A0A7Y5AET8-F1
#
_cell.length_a   1.000
_cell.length_b   1.000
_cell.length_c   1.000
_cell.angle_alpha   90.00
_cell.angle_beta   90.00
_cell.angle_gamma   90.00
#
_symmetry.space_group_name_H-M   'P 1'
#
loop_
_entity.id
_entity.type
_entity.pdbx_description
1 polymer ?
#
loop_
_entity_poly.entity_id
_entity_poly.type
_entity_poly.pdbx_seq_one_letter_code
_entity_poly.pdbx_strand_id
1 'polypeptide(L)' 'MIQANEQAFLSIFNRILAEQAKTNELLASFLQALAEDQGDEPDPDAAPQTYLSGAPVLGGR' A
#
# COMPACT_ATOMS: atom_id res chain seq x y z
N MET A 1 21.82 -29.87 9.78
CA MET A 1 21.72 -28.43 10.07
C MET A 1 21.29 -27.60 8.86
N ILE A 2 21.88 -27.76 7.67
CA ILE A 2 21.57 -26.94 6.47
C ILE A 2 20.07 -26.99 6.08
N GLN A 3 19.47 -28.18 6.04
CA GLN A 3 18.03 -28.33 5.69
C GLN A 3 17.07 -27.68 6.70
N ALA A 4 17.42 -27.64 7.99
CA ALA A 4 16.59 -27.02 9.01
C ALA A 4 16.58 -25.48 8.87
N ASN A 5 17.73 -24.91 8.50
CA ASN A 5 17.85 -23.47 8.23
C ASN A 5 17.11 -23.07 6.95
N GLU A 6 17.13 -23.93 5.93
CA GLU A 6 16.40 -23.72 4.68
C GLU A 6 14.88 -23.75 4.90
N GLN A 7 14.37 -24.71 5.68
CA GLN A 7 12.95 -24.73 6.06
C GLN A 7 12.54 -23.51 6.89
N ALA A 8 13.38 -23.08 7.85
CA ALA A 8 13.12 -21.88 8.63
C ALA A 8 13.08 -20.63 7.73
N PHE A 9 14.04 -20.49 6.82
CA PHE A 9 14.06 -19.41 5.83
C PHE A 9 12.81 -19.40 4.96
N LEU A 10 12.43 -20.54 4.36
CA LEU A 10 11.24 -20.64 3.52
C LEU A 10 9.96 -20.29 4.29
N SER A 11 9.86 -20.69 5.56
CA SER A 11 8.71 -20.35 6.40
C SER A 11 8.56 -18.85 6.62
N ILE A 12 9.67 -18.16 6.91
CA ILE A 12 9.70 -16.72 7.15
C ILE A 12 9.45 -15.98 5.83
N PHE A 13 10.11 -16.41 4.75
CA PHE A 13 9.95 -15.83 3.43
C PHE A 13 8.50 -15.89 2.94
N ASN A 14 7.86 -17.06 3.05
CA ASN A 14 6.45 -17.21 2.68
C ASN A 14 5.52 -16.34 3.54
N ARG A 15 5.82 -16.17 4.83
CA ARG A 15 5.05 -15.29 5.70
C ARG A 15 5.16 -13.83 5.27
N ILE A 16 6.36 -13.36 4.94
CA ILE A 16 6.59 -12.01 4.44
C ILE A 16 5.84 -11.80 3.12
N LEU A 17 5.90 -12.75 2.19
CA LEU A 17 5.15 -12.66 0.93
C LEU A 17 3.63 -12.57 1.15
N ALA A 18 3.10 -13.33 2.10
CA ALA A 18 1.67 -13.27 2.44
C ALA A 18 1.27 -11.93 3.07
N GLU A 19 2.13 -11.34 3.92
CA GLU A 19 1.91 -10.01 4.50
C GLU A 19 2.00 -8.91 3.44
N GLN A 20 2.92 -9.02 2.48
CA GLN A 20 3.03 -8.11 1.33
C GLN A 20 1.79 -8.19 0.43
N ALA A 21 1.31 -9.40 0.12
CA ALA A 21 0.09 -9.58 -0.69
C ALA A 21 -1.12 -8.90 -0.05
N LYS A 22 -1.34 -9.10 1.25
CA LYS A 22 -2.42 -8.42 2.01
C LYS A 22 -2.28 -6.91 2.01
N THR A 23 -1.06 -6.41 2.15
CA THR A 23 -0.78 -4.97 2.13
C THR A 23 -1.13 -4.36 0.76
N ASN A 24 -0.78 -5.08 -0.32
CA ASN A 24 -1.10 -4.65 -1.67
C ASN A 24 -2.61 -4.69 -1.95
N GLU A 25 -3.33 -5.70 -1.47
CA GLU A 25 -4.80 -5.76 -1.57
C GLU A 25 -5.48 -4.60 -0.84
N LEU A 26 -5.00 -4.28 0.37
CA LEU A 26 -5.51 -3.15 1.15
C LEU A 26 -5.25 -1.82 0.43
N LEU A 27 -4.03 -1.64 -0.09
CA LEU A 27 -3.65 -0.44 -0.84
C LEU A 27 -4.50 -0.27 -2.11
N ALA A 28 -4.72 -1.35 -2.85
CA ALA A 28 -5.58 -1.34 -4.04
C ALA A 28 -7.03 -0.95 -3.68
N SER A 29 -7.57 -1.51 -2.60
CA SER A 29 -8.91 -1.17 -2.11
C SER A 29 -9.01 0.30 -1.68
N PHE A 30 -7.98 0.83 -1.02
CA PHE A 30 -7.92 2.23 -0.62
C PHE A 30 -7.85 3.17 -1.83
N LEU A 31 -7.02 2.85 -2.83
CA LEU A 31 -6.94 3.62 -4.07
C LEU A 31 -8.26 3.59 -4.84
N GLN A 32 -8.95 2.44 -4.87
CA GLN A 32 -10.26 2.33 -5.48
C GLN A 32 -11.30 3.20 -4.75
N ALA A 33 -11.35 3.14 -3.42
CA ALA A 33 -12.24 3.99 -2.63
C ALA A 33 -11.97 5.50 -2.86
N LEU A 34 -10.70 5.90 -2.96
CA LEU A 34 -10.31 7.28 -3.28
C LEU A 34 -10.71 7.71 -4.69
N ALA A 35 -10.71 6.79 -5.66
CA ALA A 35 -11.15 7.08 -7.02
C ALA A 35 -12.67 7.19 -7.13
N GLU A 36 -13.41 6.37 -6.37
CA GLU A 36 -14.88 6.41 -6.30
C GLU A 36 -15.38 7.67 -5.56
N ASP A 37 -14.66 8.13 -4.53
CA ASP A 37 -14.97 9.37 -3.79
C ASP A 37 -14.73 10.65 -4.62
N GLN A 38 -13.92 10.58 -5.68
CA GLN A 38 -13.61 11.73 -6.53
C GLN A 38 -14.74 12.14 -7.49
N GLY A 39 -15.81 11.34 -7.65
CA GLY A 39 -16.98 11.69 -8.45
C GLY A 39 -16.70 11.96 -9.95
N ASP A 40 -17.75 12.04 -10.77
CA ASP A 40 -17.63 12.34 -12.21
C ASP A 40 -17.22 13.80 -12.52
N GLU A 41 -17.13 14.66 -11.51
CA GLU A 41 -16.62 16.03 -11.62
C GLU A 41 -15.53 16.23 -10.55
N PRO A 42 -14.24 16.35 -10.94
CA PRO A 42 -13.21 16.75 -10.00
C PRO A 42 -13.57 18.15 -9.50
N ASP A 43 -13.85 18.28 -8.20
CA ASP A 43 -14.03 19.58 -7.56
C ASP A 43 -12.80 20.45 -7.90
N PRO A 44 -12.96 21.54 -8.67
CA PRO A 44 -11.84 22.37 -9.11
C PRO A 44 -11.13 23.07 -7.95
N ASP A 45 -11.77 23.12 -6.78
CA ASP A 45 -11.21 23.67 -5.54
C ASP A 45 -10.62 22.57 -4.63
N ALA A 46 -10.75 21.29 -4.97
CA ALA A 46 -10.14 20.20 -4.21
C ALA A 46 -8.61 20.22 -4.36
N ALA A 47 -7.92 20.36 -3.23
CA ALA A 47 -6.47 20.35 -3.21
C ALA A 47 -5.93 19.02 -3.78
N PRO A 48 -4.97 19.03 -4.73
CA PRO A 48 -4.43 17.82 -5.33
C PRO A 48 -3.84 16.93 -4.25
N GLN A 49 -4.45 15.75 -4.08
CA GLN A 49 -4.01 14.77 -3.11
C GLN A 49 -2.65 14.23 -3.55
N THR A 50 -1.59 14.84 -3.02
CA THR A 50 -0.18 14.69 -3.41
C THR A 50 0.40 13.30 -3.10
N TYR A 51 -0.44 12.35 -2.66
CA TYR A 51 -0.05 11.00 -2.26
C TYR A 51 0.60 10.18 -3.38
N LEU A 52 0.40 10.54 -4.65
CA LEU A 52 0.98 9.83 -5.80
C LEU A 52 2.34 10.37 -6.27
N SER A 53 2.83 11.47 -5.69
CA SER A 53 4.11 12.08 -6.10
C SER A 53 5.34 11.41 -5.49
N GLY A 54 5.16 10.57 -4.48
CA GLY A 54 6.26 10.00 -3.67
C GLY A 54 7.00 11.03 -2.82
N ALA A 55 6.59 12.30 -2.84
CA ALA A 55 7.17 13.33 -1.99
C ALA A 55 6.67 13.17 -0.53
N PRO A 56 7.52 13.39 0.47
CA PRO A 56 7.13 13.25 1.87
C PRO A 56 6.05 14.25 2.25
N VAL A 57 4.95 13.76 2.85
CA VAL A 57 3.87 14.60 3.38
C VAL A 57 4.35 15.22 4.69
N LEU A 58 4.72 16.50 4.65
CA LEU A 58 5.04 17.27 5.84
C LEU A 58 3.72 17.62 6.55
N GLY A 59 3.35 16.85 7.57
CA GLY A 59 2.20 17.16 8.42
C GLY A 59 2.38 18.52 9.08
N GLY A 60 1.52 19.48 8.72
CA GLY A 60 1.52 20.83 9.28
C GLY A 60 1.24 20.80 10.79
N ARG A 61 1.99 21.60 11.54
CA ARG A 61 1.74 21.88 12.97
C ARG A 61 0.70 22.97 13.13
#